data_AF-A0A8G2E771-F1
#
_entry.id   AF-A0A8G2E771-F1
#
_cell.length_a   1.000
_cell.length_b   1.000
_cell.length_c   1.000
_cell.angle_alpha   90.00
_cell.angle_beta   90.00
_cell.angle_gamma   90.00
#
_symmetry.space_group_name_H-M   'P 1'
#
loop_
_entity.id
_entity.type
_entity.pdbx_description
1 polymer ?
#
loop_
_entity_poly.entity_id
_entity_poly.type
_entity_poly.pdbx_seq_one_letter_code
_entity_poly.pdbx_strand_id
1 'polypeptide(L)'
;MTRPTTAQLNAAYDQLNFWYDKAKKLDEELAKAEKRIAELEEAEQKLCAANVTLDARADLAERQRIAELESRTVIVKLPPELYTIGELIRTQDNRITDQPMFVVFQKREIIGSDEHSPSRICWVWDGEEVSELRAKRLEALYQDGRDTRGYDRYAMQEVDEFVTACFTEHGCKDYLRQNGHNLRLPYIYACGSFRNNEYQLVRNWLAGIKWEAE
;
A
#
# COMPACT_ATOMS: atom_id res chain seq x y z
N MET A 1 -103.19 27.09 25.92
CA MET A 1 -102.26 25.97 25.68
C MET A 1 -103.08 24.72 25.44
N THR A 2 -103.10 24.21 24.21
CA THR A 2 -103.80 22.98 23.82
C THR A 2 -103.04 21.77 24.37
N ARG A 3 -103.75 20.82 25.00
CA ARG A 3 -103.12 19.61 25.56
C ARG A 3 -102.76 18.65 24.41
N PRO A 4 -101.57 18.04 24.44
CA PRO A 4 -101.16 17.09 23.41
C PRO A 4 -102.08 15.86 23.41
N THR A 5 -102.37 15.33 22.23
CA THR A 5 -103.21 14.14 22.05
C THR A 5 -102.44 12.88 22.43
N THR A 6 -103.15 11.79 22.77
CA THR A 6 -102.55 10.50 23.13
C THR A 6 -101.63 9.96 22.02
N ALA A 7 -101.93 10.22 20.76
CA ALA A 7 -101.08 9.87 19.62
C ALA A 7 -99.75 10.65 19.61
N GLN A 8 -99.76 11.93 19.99
CA GLN A 8 -98.54 12.74 20.12
C GLN A 8 -97.66 12.28 21.29
N LEU A 9 -98.27 11.85 22.40
CA LEU A 9 -97.55 11.27 23.54
C LEU A 9 -96.93 9.91 23.21
N ASN A 10 -97.64 9.03 22.51
CA ASN A 10 -97.10 7.73 22.09
C ASN A 10 -95.95 7.89 21.08
N ALA A 11 -96.09 8.80 20.10
CA ALA A 11 -95.01 9.08 19.14
C ALA A 11 -93.75 9.65 19.83
N ALA A 12 -93.91 10.49 20.86
CA ALA A 12 -92.79 10.98 21.65
C ALA A 12 -92.13 9.86 22.48
N TYR A 13 -92.92 8.91 23.01
CA TYR A 13 -92.43 7.74 23.73
C TYR A 13 -91.65 6.79 22.82
N ASP A 14 -92.15 6.54 21.60
CA ASP A 14 -91.47 5.71 20.60
C ASP A 14 -90.15 6.34 20.14
N GLN A 15 -90.13 7.67 19.94
CA GLN A 15 -88.88 8.39 19.66
C GLN A 15 -87.89 8.30 20.83
N LEU A 16 -88.36 8.44 22.08
CA LEU A 16 -87.51 8.32 23.26
C LEU A 16 -86.87 6.92 23.35
N ASN A 17 -87.66 5.85 23.16
CA ASN A 17 -87.15 4.49 23.18
C ASN A 17 -86.18 4.21 22.04
N PHE A 18 -86.43 4.73 20.83
CA PHE A 18 -85.51 4.62 19.71
C PHE A 18 -84.14 5.25 20.02
N TRP A 19 -84.13 6.46 20.59
CA TRP A 19 -82.91 7.13 20.98
C TRP A 19 -82.21 6.42 22.15
N TYR A 20 -82.98 5.87 23.08
CA TYR A 20 -82.45 5.08 24.19
C TYR A 20 -81.76 3.79 23.72
N ASP A 21 -82.40 3.02 22.84
CA ASP A 21 -81.81 1.80 22.25
C ASP A 21 -80.58 2.13 21.40
N LYS A 22 -80.61 3.25 20.69
CA LYS A 22 -79.47 3.74 19.91
C LYS A 22 -78.29 4.15 20.82
N ALA A 23 -78.56 4.86 21.90
CA ALA A 23 -77.55 5.24 22.90
C ALA A 23 -76.92 3.99 23.53
N LYS A 24 -77.73 3.00 23.90
CA LYS A 24 -77.25 1.73 24.46
C LYS A 24 -76.35 0.97 23.48
N LYS A 25 -76.72 0.90 22.20
CA LYS A 25 -75.87 0.29 21.17
C LYS A 25 -74.54 1.02 20.99
N LEU A 26 -74.57 2.35 21.03
CA LEU A 26 -73.37 3.17 20.94
C LEU A 26 -72.45 2.94 22.15
N ASP A 27 -72.99 2.81 23.36
CA ASP A 27 -72.19 2.47 24.55
C ASP A 27 -71.54 1.08 24.44
N GLU A 28 -72.28 0.08 23.93
CA GLU A 28 -71.73 -1.25 23.69
C GLU A 28 -70.62 -1.25 22.61
N GLU A 29 -70.77 -0.44 21.58
CA GLU A 29 -69.74 -0.26 20.52
C GLU A 29 -68.53 0.51 21.05
N LEU A 30 -68.74 1.55 21.87
CA LEU A 30 -67.68 2.32 22.51
C LEU A 30 -66.85 1.43 23.43
N ALA A 31 -67.49 0.62 24.27
CA ALA A 31 -66.80 -0.32 25.15
C ALA A 31 -65.96 -1.35 24.38
N LYS A 32 -66.44 -1.82 23.22
CA LYS A 32 -65.66 -2.71 22.34
C LYS A 32 -64.48 -1.99 21.69
N ALA A 33 -64.67 -0.74 21.27
CA ALA A 33 -63.62 0.09 20.68
C ALA A 33 -62.52 0.41 21.71
N GLU A 34 -62.89 0.79 22.94
CA GLU A 34 -61.96 1.03 24.05
C GLU A 34 -61.12 -0.21 24.36
N LYS A 35 -61.75 -1.38 24.46
CA LYS A 35 -61.04 -2.64 24.66
C LYS A 35 -60.04 -2.91 23.53
N ARG A 36 -60.43 -2.64 22.28
CA ARG A 36 -59.56 -2.85 21.12
C ARG A 36 -58.39 -1.88 21.10
N ILE A 37 -58.60 -0.63 21.52
CA ILE A 37 -57.53 0.37 21.66
C ILE A 37 -56.51 -0.10 22.70
N ALA A 38 -56.96 -0.55 23.87
CA ALA A 38 -56.05 -1.06 24.91
C ALA A 38 -55.19 -2.25 24.44
N GLU A 39 -55.79 -3.19 23.70
CA GLU A 39 -55.04 -4.32 23.09
C GLU A 39 -53.98 -3.85 22.08
N LEU A 40 -54.30 -2.83 21.28
CA LEU A 40 -53.39 -2.28 20.28
C LEU A 40 -52.25 -1.50 20.93
N GLU A 41 -52.52 -0.72 21.97
CA GLU A 41 -51.52 0.01 22.75
C GLU A 41 -50.52 -0.94 23.42
N GLU A 42 -51.01 -2.05 23.98
CA GLU A 42 -50.13 -3.08 24.58
C GLU A 42 -49.26 -3.76 23.51
N ALA A 43 -49.82 -4.04 22.33
CA ALA A 43 -49.07 -4.61 21.21
C ALA A 43 -48.01 -3.64 20.68
N GLU A 44 -48.33 -2.35 20.59
CA GLU A 44 -47.40 -1.30 20.17
C GLU A 44 -46.26 -1.13 21.16
N GLN A 45 -46.54 -1.15 22.48
CA GLN A 45 -45.49 -1.14 23.50
C GLN A 45 -44.54 -2.33 23.37
N LYS A 46 -45.07 -3.53 23.12
CA LYS A 46 -44.25 -4.73 22.91
C LYS A 46 -43.38 -4.62 21.64
N LEU A 47 -43.94 -4.10 20.55
CA LEU A 47 -43.19 -3.85 19.32
C LEU A 47 -42.09 -2.80 19.52
N CYS A 48 -42.40 -1.71 20.21
CA CYS A 48 -41.43 -0.66 20.53
C CYS A 48 -40.27 -1.21 21.36
N ALA A 49 -40.57 -2.00 22.41
CA ALA A 49 -39.55 -2.66 23.21
C ALA A 49 -38.69 -3.62 22.38
N ALA A 50 -39.29 -4.40 21.49
CA ALA A 50 -38.57 -5.31 20.59
C ALA A 50 -37.63 -4.54 19.63
N ASN A 51 -38.12 -3.45 19.03
CA ASN A 51 -37.31 -2.63 18.12
C ASN A 51 -36.09 -2.04 18.83
N VAL A 52 -36.25 -1.49 20.03
CA VAL A 52 -35.12 -0.96 20.82
C VAL A 52 -34.08 -2.05 21.10
N THR A 53 -34.50 -3.29 21.37
CA THR A 53 -33.56 -4.40 21.59
C THR A 53 -32.87 -4.85 20.31
N LEU A 54 -33.53 -4.76 19.15
CA LEU A 54 -32.93 -5.07 17.86
C LEU A 54 -31.88 -4.03 17.49
N ASP A 55 -32.18 -2.75 17.69
CA ASP A 55 -31.24 -1.65 17.46
C ASP A 55 -29.99 -1.81 18.33
N ALA A 56 -30.17 -2.07 19.63
CA ALA A 56 -29.03 -2.30 20.53
C ALA A 56 -28.16 -3.51 20.14
N ARG A 57 -28.76 -4.56 19.56
CA ARG A 57 -28.03 -5.72 19.06
C ARG A 57 -27.30 -5.41 17.75
N ALA A 58 -27.92 -4.65 16.86
CA ALA A 58 -27.29 -4.20 15.61
C ALA A 58 -26.05 -3.34 15.90
N ASP A 59 -26.17 -2.37 16.81
CA ASP A 59 -25.08 -1.52 17.26
C ASP A 59 -23.92 -2.34 17.84
N LEU A 60 -24.22 -3.34 18.68
CA LEU A 60 -23.20 -4.20 19.27
C LEU A 60 -22.49 -5.05 18.21
N ALA A 61 -23.24 -5.61 17.25
CA ALA A 61 -22.67 -6.41 16.16
C ALA A 61 -21.79 -5.56 15.25
N GLU A 62 -22.18 -4.32 14.95
CA GLU A 62 -21.37 -3.39 14.17
C GLU A 62 -20.07 -3.03 14.90
N ARG A 63 -20.14 -2.71 16.20
CA ARG A 63 -18.95 -2.47 17.02
C ARG A 63 -18.01 -3.66 17.08
N GLN A 64 -18.54 -4.87 17.22
CA GLN A 64 -17.72 -6.09 17.20
C GLN A 64 -17.05 -6.29 15.85
N ARG A 65 -17.75 -6.05 14.74
CA ARG A 65 -17.20 -6.12 13.39
C ARG A 65 -16.10 -5.07 13.17
N ILE A 66 -16.31 -3.84 13.63
CA ILE A 66 -15.30 -2.78 13.57
C ILE A 66 -14.07 -3.18 14.39
N ALA A 67 -14.25 -3.62 15.65
CA ALA A 67 -13.14 -4.05 16.50
C ALA A 67 -12.38 -5.25 15.92
N GLU A 68 -13.07 -6.21 15.28
CA GLU A 68 -12.44 -7.33 14.58
C GLU A 68 -11.63 -6.82 13.38
N LEU A 69 -12.19 -5.92 12.57
CA LEU A 69 -11.47 -5.30 11.46
C LEU A 69 -10.26 -4.51 11.95
N GLU A 70 -10.40 -3.70 12.99
CA GLU A 70 -9.33 -2.95 13.64
C GLU A 70 -8.22 -3.88 14.16
N SER A 71 -8.60 -5.01 14.78
CA SER A 71 -7.64 -6.00 15.26
C SER A 71 -6.86 -6.70 14.14
N ARG A 72 -7.45 -6.80 12.94
CA ARG A 72 -6.83 -7.39 11.75
C ARG A 72 -6.03 -6.36 10.95
N THR A 73 -6.43 -5.09 11.01
CA THR A 73 -5.70 -3.98 10.41
C THR A 73 -4.56 -3.57 11.32
N VAL A 74 -3.36 -4.04 11.01
CA VAL A 74 -2.15 -3.40 11.52
C VAL A 74 -2.07 -2.03 10.83
N ILE A 75 -2.40 -0.95 11.56
CA ILE A 75 -2.03 0.40 11.14
C ILE A 75 -0.51 0.46 11.26
N VAL A 76 0.19 0.11 10.18
CA VAL A 76 1.64 0.25 10.09
C VAL A 76 1.91 1.74 9.98
N LYS A 77 2.26 2.39 11.10
CA LYS A 77 2.90 3.69 11.04
C LYS A 77 4.22 3.50 10.31
N LEU A 78 4.25 3.87 9.03
CA LEU A 78 5.45 3.74 8.21
C LEU A 78 6.49 4.77 8.68
N PRO A 79 7.78 4.40 8.74
CA PRO A 79 8.83 5.36 9.00
C PRO A 79 8.83 6.51 7.96
N PRO A 80 9.07 7.77 8.37
CA PRO A 80 9.14 8.92 7.45
C PRO A 80 10.06 8.68 6.23
N GLU A 81 11.13 7.91 6.43
CA GLU A 81 12.12 7.58 5.41
C GLU A 81 11.50 6.81 4.23
N LEU A 82 10.49 5.96 4.45
CA LEU A 82 9.81 5.25 3.38
C LEU A 82 9.00 6.19 2.48
N TYR A 83 8.42 7.24 3.06
CA TYR A 83 7.76 8.29 2.27
C TYR A 83 8.76 9.08 1.43
N THR A 84 9.93 9.40 2.00
CA THR A 84 11.03 10.05 1.26
C THR A 84 11.50 9.18 0.09
N ILE A 85 11.67 7.86 0.31
CA ILE A 85 12.01 6.92 -0.76
C ILE A 85 10.93 6.92 -1.85
N GLY A 86 9.66 6.85 -1.48
CA GLY A 86 8.53 6.91 -2.42
C GLY A 86 8.52 8.20 -3.26
N GLU A 87 8.77 9.35 -2.64
CA GLU A 87 8.87 10.64 -3.33
C GLU A 87 10.04 10.66 -4.33
N LEU A 88 11.22 10.19 -3.90
CA LEU A 88 12.39 10.09 -4.77
C LEU A 88 12.14 9.15 -5.95
N ILE A 89 11.47 8.01 -5.74
CA ILE A 89 11.11 7.09 -6.82
C ILE A 89 10.24 7.78 -7.89
N ARG A 90 9.33 8.66 -7.47
CA ARG A 90 8.41 9.39 -8.36
C ARG A 90 9.06 10.57 -9.09
N THR A 91 10.06 11.21 -8.50
CA THR A 91 10.57 12.51 -8.95
C THR A 91 11.97 12.47 -9.56
N GLN A 92 12.78 11.45 -9.25
CA GLN A 92 14.13 11.33 -9.80
C GLN A 92 14.13 11.09 -11.32
N ASP A 93 15.26 11.41 -11.95
CA ASP A 93 15.51 11.01 -13.34
C ASP A 93 15.76 9.51 -13.42
N ASN A 94 14.90 8.80 -14.16
CA ASN A 94 15.02 7.36 -14.36
C ASN A 94 16.00 6.95 -15.47
N ARG A 95 16.73 7.90 -16.09
CA ARG A 95 17.73 7.68 -17.15
C ARG A 95 17.17 6.85 -18.31
N ILE A 96 16.00 7.24 -18.81
CA ILE A 96 15.30 6.61 -19.95
C ILE A 96 14.82 5.17 -19.64
N THR A 97 14.96 4.70 -18.39
CA THR A 97 14.50 3.38 -17.96
C THR A 97 13.14 3.52 -17.25
N ASP A 98 12.15 2.68 -17.57
CA ASP A 98 10.82 2.76 -16.95
C ASP A 98 10.88 2.49 -15.42
N GLN A 99 11.52 1.38 -15.04
CA GLN A 99 11.66 0.94 -13.65
C GLN A 99 13.13 0.66 -13.33
N PRO A 100 13.94 1.71 -13.07
CA PRO A 100 15.36 1.55 -12.79
C PRO A 100 15.62 0.86 -11.46
N MET A 101 16.59 -0.05 -11.50
CA MET A 101 17.37 -0.49 -10.35
C MET A 101 18.68 0.29 -10.40
N PHE A 102 18.88 1.22 -9.47
CA PHE A 102 20.11 1.98 -9.41
C PHE A 102 21.18 1.11 -8.76
N VAL A 103 22.29 0.94 -9.46
CA VAL A 103 23.37 0.05 -9.07
C VAL A 103 24.64 0.86 -8.94
N VAL A 104 25.36 0.64 -7.84
CA VAL A 104 26.76 1.06 -7.71
C VAL A 104 27.62 -0.06 -8.26
N PHE A 105 28.39 0.27 -9.30
CA PHE A 105 29.47 -0.57 -9.80
C PHE A 105 30.81 0.03 -9.36
N GLN A 106 31.83 -0.82 -9.30
CA GLN A 106 33.22 -0.38 -9.22
C GLN A 106 34.04 -1.02 -10.34
N LYS A 107 35.12 -0.37 -10.74
CA LYS A 107 36.02 -0.92 -11.75
C LYS A 107 36.99 -1.90 -11.11
N ARG A 108 37.07 -3.11 -11.65
CA ARG A 108 38.09 -4.09 -11.30
C ARG A 108 38.87 -4.53 -12.52
N GLU A 109 40.12 -4.86 -12.29
CA GLU A 109 40.94 -5.52 -13.29
C GLU A 109 40.98 -7.02 -12.99
N ILE A 110 40.74 -7.81 -14.03
CA ILE A 110 40.91 -9.26 -14.01
C ILE A 110 41.89 -9.65 -15.13
N ILE A 111 42.52 -10.81 -14.98
CA ILE A 111 43.32 -11.38 -16.06
C ILE A 111 42.34 -11.87 -17.13
N GLY A 112 42.44 -11.29 -18.32
CA GLY A 112 41.68 -11.65 -19.51
C GLY A 112 42.51 -12.40 -20.53
N SER A 113 41.99 -12.48 -21.75
CA SER A 113 42.70 -13.06 -22.90
C SER A 113 43.29 -11.94 -23.76
N ASP A 114 44.51 -12.16 -24.24
CA ASP A 114 45.19 -11.25 -25.18
C ASP A 114 44.45 -11.14 -26.52
N GLU A 115 43.67 -12.15 -26.88
CA GLU A 115 42.91 -12.18 -28.14
C GLU A 115 41.64 -11.29 -28.10
N HIS A 116 41.20 -10.87 -26.91
CA HIS A 116 39.91 -10.20 -26.72
C HIS A 116 40.04 -8.68 -26.54
N SER A 117 41.06 -8.07 -27.13
CA SER A 117 41.33 -6.61 -27.03
C SER A 117 41.39 -6.14 -25.56
N PRO A 118 42.43 -6.55 -24.81
CA PRO A 118 42.53 -6.23 -23.40
C PRO A 118 42.56 -4.72 -23.15
N SER A 119 42.06 -4.29 -21.99
CA SER A 119 42.08 -2.89 -21.57
C SER A 119 43.50 -2.35 -21.41
N ARG A 120 44.43 -3.17 -20.93
CA ARG A 120 45.88 -2.87 -20.90
C ARG A 120 46.72 -4.15 -20.76
N ILE A 121 48.02 -4.02 -21.04
CA ILE A 121 49.00 -5.07 -20.74
C ILE A 121 49.71 -4.74 -19.42
N CYS A 122 49.82 -5.74 -18.56
CA CYS A 122 50.57 -5.68 -17.31
C CYS A 122 51.78 -6.61 -17.40
N TRP A 123 52.96 -6.07 -17.11
CA TRP A 123 54.21 -6.83 -17.04
C TRP A 123 54.61 -6.99 -15.58
N VAL A 124 54.89 -8.21 -15.16
CA VAL A 124 55.13 -8.57 -13.75
C VAL A 124 56.49 -9.25 -13.61
N TRP A 125 57.17 -8.94 -12.50
CA TRP A 125 58.38 -9.64 -12.07
C TRP A 125 58.27 -9.94 -10.60
N ASP A 126 58.43 -11.21 -10.22
CA ASP A 126 58.39 -11.66 -8.83
C ASP A 126 57.12 -11.22 -8.06
N GLY A 127 55.97 -11.27 -8.76
CA GLY A 127 54.67 -10.90 -8.21
C GLY A 127 54.36 -9.40 -8.19
N GLU A 128 55.30 -8.53 -8.57
CA GLU A 128 55.08 -7.08 -8.62
C GLU A 128 54.99 -6.53 -10.05
N GLU A 129 54.06 -5.60 -10.28
CA GLU A 129 53.95 -4.89 -11.55
C GLU A 129 55.17 -3.98 -11.75
N VAL A 130 55.79 -4.08 -12.93
CA VAL A 130 56.98 -3.29 -13.27
C VAL A 130 56.61 -1.86 -13.62
N SER A 131 57.59 -0.94 -13.53
CA SER A 131 57.36 0.46 -13.91
C SER A 131 56.92 0.60 -15.38
N GLU A 132 56.12 1.63 -15.67
CA GLU A 132 55.54 1.88 -17.00
C GLU A 132 56.61 1.93 -18.11
N LEU A 133 57.76 2.57 -17.85
CA LEU A 133 58.87 2.61 -18.80
C LEU A 133 59.43 1.20 -19.10
N ARG A 134 59.55 0.35 -18.07
CA ARG A 134 60.01 -1.03 -18.24
C ARG A 134 58.96 -1.87 -18.96
N ALA A 135 57.68 -1.71 -18.61
CA ALA A 135 56.57 -2.38 -19.29
C ALA A 135 56.54 -2.05 -20.79
N LYS A 136 56.68 -0.76 -21.17
CA LYS A 136 56.77 -0.35 -22.59
C LYS A 136 57.95 -0.98 -23.32
N ARG A 137 59.11 -1.06 -22.67
CA ARG A 137 60.29 -1.73 -23.24
C ARG A 137 60.07 -3.23 -23.42
N LEU A 138 59.48 -3.90 -22.43
CA LEU A 138 59.18 -5.33 -22.51
C LEU A 138 58.13 -5.63 -23.58
N GLU A 139 57.11 -4.78 -23.71
CA GLU A 139 56.12 -4.91 -24.77
C GLU A 139 56.77 -4.78 -26.14
N ALA A 140 57.68 -3.83 -26.34
CA ALA A 140 58.43 -3.73 -27.60
C ALA A 140 59.29 -4.98 -27.88
N LEU A 141 59.94 -5.56 -26.86
CA LEU A 141 60.67 -6.82 -27.00
C LEU A 141 59.75 -7.96 -27.44
N TYR A 142 58.59 -8.08 -26.79
CA TYR A 142 57.58 -9.11 -27.08
C TYR A 142 57.05 -9.00 -28.51
N GLN A 143 56.67 -7.79 -28.95
CA GLN A 143 56.18 -7.54 -30.31
C GLN A 143 57.25 -7.83 -31.38
N ASP A 144 58.53 -7.62 -31.06
CA ASP A 144 59.66 -7.99 -31.93
C ASP A 144 59.99 -9.50 -31.90
N GLY A 145 59.27 -10.32 -31.12
CA GLY A 145 59.55 -11.75 -30.94
C GLY A 145 60.85 -12.04 -30.17
N ARG A 146 61.33 -11.09 -29.36
CA ARG A 146 62.56 -11.22 -28.56
C ARG A 146 62.26 -11.74 -27.17
N ASP A 147 63.26 -12.41 -26.59
CA ASP A 147 63.20 -12.91 -25.22
C ASP A 147 62.99 -11.77 -24.20
N THR A 148 61.96 -11.95 -23.35
CA THR A 148 61.55 -11.02 -22.29
C THR A 148 62.16 -11.38 -20.95
N ARG A 149 63.08 -12.35 -20.89
CA ARG A 149 63.92 -12.68 -19.71
C ARG A 149 63.14 -13.17 -18.49
N GLY A 150 62.08 -13.94 -18.74
CA GLY A 150 61.28 -14.57 -17.69
C GLY A 150 60.30 -13.64 -16.97
N TYR A 151 59.99 -12.47 -17.55
CA TYR A 151 58.91 -11.61 -17.07
C TYR A 151 57.56 -12.17 -17.51
N ASP A 152 56.57 -12.10 -16.62
CA ASP A 152 55.21 -12.51 -16.91
C ASP A 152 54.45 -11.36 -17.61
N ARG A 153 53.69 -11.72 -18.65
CA ARG A 153 52.84 -10.79 -19.40
C ARG A 153 51.38 -11.17 -19.21
N TYR A 154 50.59 -10.26 -18.65
CA TYR A 154 49.16 -10.45 -18.45
C TYR A 154 48.35 -9.44 -19.26
N ALA A 155 47.40 -9.97 -20.03
CA ALA A 155 46.35 -9.17 -20.65
C ALA A 155 45.31 -8.83 -19.58
N MET A 156 45.24 -7.57 -19.17
CA MET A 156 44.32 -7.13 -18.12
C MET A 156 43.05 -6.59 -18.74
N GLN A 157 41.91 -7.05 -18.23
CA GLN A 157 40.59 -6.60 -18.62
C GLN A 157 39.95 -5.80 -17.49
N GLU A 158 39.51 -4.59 -17.79
CA GLU A 158 38.65 -3.84 -16.89
C GLU A 158 37.21 -4.36 -17.00
N VAL A 159 36.63 -4.70 -15.86
CA VAL A 159 35.25 -5.16 -15.72
C VAL A 159 34.52 -4.35 -14.66
N ASP A 160 33.21 -4.26 -14.84
CA ASP A 160 32.31 -3.62 -13.89
C ASP A 160 31.89 -4.64 -12.84
N GLU A 161 32.35 -4.48 -11.61
CA GLU A 161 31.97 -5.33 -10.49
C GLU A 161 30.79 -4.71 -9.73
N PHE A 162 29.73 -5.51 -9.56
CA PHE A 162 28.56 -5.11 -8.77
C PHE A 162 28.95 -4.90 -7.30
N VAL A 163 28.57 -3.75 -6.73
CA VAL A 163 28.78 -3.46 -5.30
C VAL A 163 27.46 -3.54 -4.54
N THR A 164 26.46 -2.76 -4.96
CA THR A 164 25.15 -2.72 -4.29
C THR A 164 24.07 -2.15 -5.20
N ALA A 165 22.81 -2.43 -4.89
CA ALA A 165 21.64 -1.89 -5.57
C ALA A 165 20.77 -1.09 -4.60
N CYS A 166 20.18 0.01 -5.08
CA CYS A 166 19.27 0.85 -4.33
C CYS A 166 18.01 1.16 -5.17
N PHE A 167 16.91 1.47 -4.49
CA PHE A 167 15.66 1.89 -5.13
C PHE A 167 15.76 3.28 -5.82
N THR A 168 16.70 4.12 -5.37
CA THR A 168 16.87 5.51 -5.81
C THR A 168 18.33 5.83 -6.08
N GLU A 169 18.58 6.78 -6.98
CA GLU A 169 19.91 7.33 -7.23
C GLU A 169 20.47 8.00 -5.97
N HIS A 170 19.60 8.64 -5.17
CA HIS A 170 19.99 9.24 -3.91
C HIS A 170 20.55 8.22 -2.93
N GLY A 171 19.91 7.04 -2.80
CA GLY A 171 20.41 5.95 -1.97
C GLY A 171 21.81 5.49 -2.39
N CYS A 172 22.07 5.39 -3.70
CA CYS A 172 23.42 5.09 -4.20
C CYS A 172 24.43 6.19 -3.85
N LYS A 173 24.05 7.47 -3.97
CA LYS A 173 24.91 8.60 -3.58
C LYS A 173 25.23 8.59 -2.09
N ASP A 174 24.26 8.28 -1.25
CA ASP A 174 24.46 8.17 0.21
C ASP A 174 25.40 7.02 0.56
N TYR A 175 25.22 5.87 -0.08
CA TYR A 175 26.14 4.74 0.05
C TYR A 175 27.57 5.13 -0.36
N LEU A 176 27.75 5.79 -1.51
CA LEU A 176 29.07 6.25 -1.96
C LEU A 176 29.68 7.30 -1.03
N ARG A 177 28.88 8.18 -0.45
CA ARG A 177 29.38 9.15 0.54
C ARG A 177 29.94 8.45 1.78
N GLN A 178 29.32 7.35 2.20
CA GLN A 178 29.72 6.61 3.40
C GLN A 178 30.87 5.63 3.13
N ASN A 179 30.85 4.91 2.01
CA ASN A 179 31.75 3.79 1.73
C ASN A 179 32.61 3.95 0.47
N GLY A 180 32.45 5.03 -0.29
CA GLY A 180 33.11 5.19 -1.59
C GLY A 180 34.65 5.22 -1.52
N HIS A 181 35.23 5.56 -0.37
CA HIS A 181 36.67 5.51 -0.14
C HIS A 181 37.25 4.08 -0.14
N ASN A 182 36.41 3.06 0.06
CA ASN A 182 36.80 1.64 0.01
C ASN A 182 36.60 1.03 -1.39
N LEU A 183 36.15 1.82 -2.37
CA LEU A 183 35.81 1.35 -3.71
C LEU A 183 36.77 1.92 -4.75
N ARG A 184 37.02 1.14 -5.81
CA ARG A 184 37.90 1.55 -6.92
C ARG A 184 37.07 2.13 -8.07
N LEU A 185 37.23 3.44 -8.33
CA LEU A 185 36.54 4.15 -9.42
C LEU A 185 35.02 3.85 -9.45
N PRO A 186 34.30 4.02 -8.34
CA PRO A 186 32.89 3.67 -8.29
C PRO A 186 32.04 4.62 -9.13
N TYR A 187 30.96 4.10 -9.72
CA TYR A 187 29.98 4.89 -10.45
C TYR A 187 28.57 4.30 -10.33
N ILE A 188 27.56 5.15 -10.57
CA ILE A 188 26.15 4.77 -10.48
C ILE A 188 25.61 4.53 -11.89
N TYR A 189 25.00 3.37 -12.09
CA TYR A 189 24.32 3.00 -13.31
C TYR A 189 22.85 2.67 -13.03
N ALA A 190 21.97 2.95 -14.01
CA ALA A 190 20.55 2.60 -13.92
C ALA A 190 20.31 1.33 -14.74
N CYS A 191 20.25 0.18 -14.07
CA CYS A 191 19.86 -1.08 -14.70
C CYS A 191 18.35 -1.13 -14.91
N GLY A 192 17.89 -1.74 -16.00
CA GLY A 192 16.48 -2.09 -16.15
C GLY A 192 16.10 -3.25 -15.23
N SER A 193 14.95 -3.15 -14.56
CA SER A 193 14.38 -4.25 -13.76
C SER A 193 13.57 -5.25 -14.61
N PHE A 194 13.86 -5.37 -15.91
CA PHE A 194 13.10 -6.21 -16.83
C PHE A 194 13.08 -7.68 -16.34
N ARG A 195 11.88 -8.26 -16.29
CA ARG A 195 11.59 -9.62 -15.77
C ARG A 195 11.86 -9.83 -14.28
N ASN A 196 12.11 -8.78 -13.51
CA ASN A 196 12.20 -8.85 -12.05
C ASN A 196 10.90 -8.33 -11.41
N ASN A 197 9.85 -9.17 -11.42
CA ASN A 197 8.52 -8.80 -10.94
C ASN A 197 8.52 -8.43 -9.44
N GLU A 198 9.35 -9.08 -8.63
CA GLU A 198 9.43 -8.82 -7.19
C GLU A 198 9.96 -7.41 -6.90
N TYR A 199 11.06 -7.02 -7.56
CA TYR A 199 11.59 -5.67 -7.42
C TYR A 199 10.59 -4.61 -7.91
N GLN A 200 9.96 -4.85 -9.07
CA GLN A 200 8.94 -3.96 -9.63
C GLN A 200 7.77 -3.80 -8.65
N LEU A 201 7.27 -4.88 -8.06
CA LEU A 201 6.18 -4.85 -7.09
C LEU A 201 6.53 -3.97 -5.88
N VAL A 202 7.68 -4.22 -5.25
CA VAL A 202 8.12 -3.47 -4.06
C VAL A 202 8.37 -2.00 -4.40
N ARG A 203 9.06 -1.72 -5.51
CA ARG A 203 9.32 -0.34 -5.96
C ARG A 203 8.04 0.43 -6.23
N ASN A 204 7.07 -0.18 -6.91
CA ASN A 204 5.79 0.44 -7.23
C ASN A 204 4.92 0.63 -5.98
N TRP A 205 4.98 -0.31 -5.04
CA TRP A 205 4.34 -0.14 -3.74
C TRP A 205 4.94 1.06 -2.99
N LEU A 206 6.27 1.16 -2.89
CA LEU A 206 6.96 2.30 -2.28
C LEU A 206 6.58 3.64 -2.94
N ALA A 207 6.53 3.67 -4.28
CA ALA A 207 6.12 4.86 -5.04
C ALA A 207 4.67 5.28 -4.76
N GLY A 208 3.81 4.31 -4.46
CA GLY A 208 2.38 4.51 -4.18
C GLY A 208 2.06 4.95 -2.76
N ILE A 209 3.02 4.91 -1.83
CA ILE A 209 2.82 5.39 -0.46
C ILE A 209 2.61 6.91 -0.49
N LYS A 210 1.51 7.38 0.11
CA LYS A 210 1.19 8.79 0.28
C LYS A 210 1.20 9.13 1.77
N TRP A 211 1.75 10.28 2.11
CA TRP A 211 1.57 10.85 3.45
C TRP A 211 0.10 11.20 3.62
N GLU A 212 -0.62 10.47 4.47
CA GLU A 212 -1.91 10.96 4.97
C GLU A 212 -1.57 12.01 6.03
N ALA A 213 -1.84 13.28 5.71
CA ALA A 213 -1.82 14.32 6.72
C ALA A 213 -2.94 13.99 7.71
N GLU A 214 -2.57 13.78 8.98
CA GLU A 214 -3.50 13.74 10.12
C GLU A 214 -4.45 14.95 10.12
#